data_AF-A0A0Q4G4S1-F1
#
_entry.id   AF-A0A0Q4G4S1-F1
#
_cell.length_a   1.000
_cell.length_b   1.000
_cell.length_c   1.000
_cell.angle_alpha   90.00
_cell.angle_beta   90.00
_cell.angle_gamma   90.00
#
_symmetry.space_group_name_H-M   'P 1'
#
loop_
_entity.id
_entity.type
_entity.pdbx_description
1 polymer ?
#
loop_
_entity_poly.entity_id
_entity_poly.type
_entity_poly.pdbx_seq_one_letter_code
_entity_poly.pdbx_strand_id
1 'polypeptide(L)'
;MANVQFGSYAPSEEPKDDIQYVYYTREGEYLGGIAGSAKIYITTKDKYDQAVAAKKWETVNDESQLVKYDGKALIHADFRYIAYIVSHESGNADIKELRCVAFTSHNRSVSTNKTWRALLASGYSSVPNKKELPDKNDDKSKLSRYAVLDVCFGVKDITDGAEFWDGTDFLAWGNSETNPYNKLGQNKFDEYKFVEIPKNIYDEFVAANGTSARYKDKGNHDDKTDKGTHEHITKKIKKPVKGPDGKQIKGADGKPLFEEVDVPDRIKYAVPSSDFSDQKYWAGGNFYYETGVKTTNGISATITAGKSIFWKITPTSLTASTPK
;
A
#
# COMPACT_ATOMS: atom_id res chain seq x y z
N MET A 1 -12.59 64.00 -40.59
CA MET A 1 -11.95 62.91 -39.84
C MET A 1 -12.62 61.62 -40.26
N ALA A 2 -11.90 60.74 -40.96
CA ALA A 2 -12.43 59.45 -41.39
C ALA A 2 -12.33 58.46 -40.22
N ASN A 3 -13.47 57.88 -39.83
CA ASN A 3 -13.52 56.85 -38.81
C ASN A 3 -12.86 55.58 -39.34
N VAL A 4 -11.77 55.16 -38.71
CA VAL A 4 -11.12 53.89 -38.98
C VAL A 4 -12.00 52.79 -38.40
N GLN A 5 -12.51 51.92 -39.26
CA GLN A 5 -13.31 50.76 -38.88
C GLN A 5 -12.34 49.65 -38.43
N PHE A 6 -12.29 49.39 -37.12
CA PHE A 6 -11.55 48.24 -36.59
C PHE A 6 -12.26 46.96 -37.02
N GLY A 7 -11.56 46.11 -37.77
CA GLY A 7 -12.05 44.80 -38.20
C GLY A 7 -12.45 43.94 -37.01
N SER A 8 -13.53 43.18 -37.19
CA SER A 8 -14.03 42.20 -36.22
C SER A 8 -12.94 41.17 -35.90
N TYR A 9 -12.41 41.20 -34.68
CA TYR A 9 -11.56 40.13 -34.16
C TYR A 9 -12.46 38.93 -33.87
N ALA A 10 -12.49 37.96 -34.79
CA ALA A 10 -13.00 36.63 -34.47
C ALA A 10 -11.95 35.95 -33.55
N PRO A 11 -12.33 35.40 -32.39
CA PRO A 11 -11.41 34.58 -31.62
C PRO A 11 -10.96 33.42 -32.53
N SER A 12 -9.68 33.38 -32.87
CA SER A 12 -9.12 32.19 -33.53
C SER A 12 -9.32 31.02 -32.57
N GLU A 13 -10.02 29.98 -33.01
CA GLU A 13 -10.09 28.71 -32.27
C GLU A 13 -8.67 28.33 -31.82
N GLU A 14 -8.49 28.04 -30.54
CA GLU A 14 -7.19 27.56 -30.07
C GLU A 14 -6.77 26.36 -30.92
N PRO A 15 -5.49 26.30 -31.35
CA PRO A 15 -5.02 25.20 -32.18
C PRO A 15 -5.28 23.87 -31.48
N LYS A 16 -5.97 22.96 -32.18
CA LYS A 16 -6.33 21.65 -31.66
C LYS A 16 -5.07 20.85 -31.34
N ASP A 17 -4.99 20.30 -30.13
CA ASP A 17 -3.91 19.43 -29.68
C ASP A 17 -4.02 18.07 -30.37
N ASP A 18 -3.29 17.88 -31.48
CA ASP A 18 -3.25 16.65 -32.26
C ASP A 18 -1.99 15.80 -31.96
N ILE A 19 -1.40 15.98 -30.77
CA ILE A 19 -0.26 15.15 -30.34
C ILE A 19 -0.77 13.79 -29.87
N GLN A 20 -0.11 12.71 -30.31
CA GLN A 20 -0.39 11.38 -29.76
C GLN A 20 0.19 11.28 -28.34
N TYR A 21 -0.67 11.10 -27.34
CA TYR A 21 -0.28 10.82 -25.96
C TYR A 21 -0.46 9.34 -25.61
N VAL A 22 -0.45 9.03 -24.31
CA VAL A 22 -0.85 7.73 -23.77
C VAL A 22 -2.31 7.74 -23.38
N TYR A 23 -3.01 6.65 -23.69
CA TYR A 23 -4.44 6.51 -23.46
C TYR A 23 -4.75 5.26 -22.64
N TYR A 24 -5.68 5.40 -21.69
CA TYR A 24 -6.26 4.30 -20.94
C TYR A 24 -7.80 4.35 -21.00
N THR A 25 -8.46 3.25 -20.64
CA THR A 25 -9.88 3.29 -20.27
C THR A 25 -10.04 3.74 -18.82
N ARG A 26 -11.27 4.10 -18.44
CA ARG A 26 -11.58 4.54 -17.07
C ARG A 26 -11.33 3.42 -16.05
N GLU A 27 -11.45 2.17 -16.49
CA GLU A 27 -11.22 0.92 -15.77
C GLU A 27 -9.73 0.48 -15.80
N GLY A 28 -8.84 1.32 -16.31
CA GLY A 28 -7.38 1.10 -16.25
C GLY A 28 -6.83 0.18 -17.34
N GLU A 29 -7.57 -0.11 -18.41
CA GLU A 29 -7.02 -0.81 -19.57
C GLU A 29 -6.09 0.11 -20.35
N TYR A 30 -4.86 -0.33 -20.64
CA TYR A 30 -3.94 0.39 -21.52
C TYR A 30 -4.36 0.20 -22.97
N LEU A 31 -4.58 1.31 -23.68
CA LEU A 31 -5.00 1.30 -25.09
C LEU A 31 -3.81 1.48 -26.05
N GLY A 32 -2.80 2.23 -25.63
CA GLY A 32 -1.60 2.50 -26.43
C GLY A 32 -1.13 3.95 -26.31
N GLY A 33 -0.17 4.32 -27.15
CA GLY A 33 0.41 5.66 -27.19
C GLY A 33 1.92 5.71 -27.18
N ILE A 34 2.47 6.91 -26.96
CA ILE A 34 3.91 7.15 -26.93
C ILE A 34 4.41 7.08 -25.49
N ALA A 35 5.26 6.10 -25.18
CA ALA A 35 5.87 5.96 -23.86
C ALA A 35 6.58 7.24 -23.41
N GLY A 36 6.45 7.60 -22.13
CA GLY A 36 7.03 8.83 -21.59
C GLY A 36 6.21 10.09 -21.88
N SER A 37 4.97 9.93 -22.36
CA SER A 37 4.04 11.05 -22.57
C SER A 37 3.88 11.92 -21.32
N ALA A 38 3.95 13.24 -21.52
CA ALA A 38 3.76 14.24 -20.46
C ALA A 38 2.30 14.36 -19.99
N LYS A 39 1.36 13.84 -20.78
CA LYS A 39 -0.07 13.79 -20.49
C LYS A 39 -0.60 12.36 -20.68
N ILE A 40 -1.66 12.05 -19.96
CA ILE A 40 -2.42 10.80 -20.08
C ILE A 40 -3.89 11.16 -20.22
N TYR A 41 -4.58 10.60 -21.19
CA TYR A 41 -6.02 10.80 -21.36
C TYR A 41 -6.79 9.50 -21.15
N ILE A 42 -8.02 9.62 -20.67
CA ILE A 42 -8.97 8.52 -20.63
C ILE A 42 -9.90 8.57 -21.83
N THR A 43 -10.13 7.41 -22.45
CA THR A 43 -11.10 7.26 -23.54
C THR A 43 -11.63 5.83 -23.60
N THR A 44 -12.64 5.60 -24.44
CA THR A 44 -13.12 4.25 -24.76
C THR A 44 -12.24 3.62 -25.81
N LYS A 45 -12.14 2.28 -25.82
CA LYS A 45 -11.43 1.54 -26.87
C LYS A 45 -11.90 1.91 -28.28
N ASP A 46 -13.20 2.04 -28.51
CA ASP A 46 -13.75 2.38 -29.83
C ASP A 46 -13.27 3.75 -30.34
N LYS A 47 -13.36 4.78 -29.49
CA LYS A 47 -12.86 6.13 -29.82
C LYS A 47 -11.35 6.13 -30.09
N TYR A 48 -10.58 5.40 -29.28
CA TYR A 48 -9.14 5.26 -29.50
C TYR A 48 -8.84 4.58 -30.84
N ASP A 49 -9.49 3.45 -31.15
CA ASP A 49 -9.29 2.72 -32.40
C ASP A 49 -9.67 3.60 -33.63
N GLN A 50 -10.72 4.41 -33.51
CA GLN A 50 -11.09 5.41 -34.52
C GLN A 50 -10.02 6.49 -34.71
N ALA A 51 -9.49 7.05 -33.61
CA ALA A 51 -8.42 8.05 -33.64
C ALA A 51 -7.14 7.49 -34.27
N VAL A 52 -6.78 6.25 -33.95
CA VAL A 52 -5.64 5.53 -34.55
C VAL A 52 -5.84 5.35 -36.05
N ALA A 53 -7.01 4.87 -36.48
CA ALA A 53 -7.31 4.62 -37.89
C ALA A 53 -7.31 5.93 -38.72
N ALA A 54 -7.83 7.01 -38.15
CA ALA A 54 -7.88 8.32 -38.80
C ALA A 54 -6.59 9.15 -38.65
N LYS A 55 -5.69 8.76 -37.74
CA LYS A 55 -4.54 9.57 -37.27
C LYS A 55 -4.97 10.97 -36.81
N LYS A 56 -6.00 11.03 -35.98
CA LYS A 56 -6.62 12.26 -35.46
C LYS A 56 -6.75 12.21 -33.94
N TRP A 57 -5.72 12.67 -33.23
CA TRP A 57 -5.58 12.59 -31.78
C TRP A 57 -6.37 13.66 -31.05
N GLU A 58 -6.69 14.77 -31.73
CA GLU A 58 -7.54 15.83 -31.18
C GLU A 58 -8.93 15.34 -30.77
N THR A 59 -9.36 14.19 -31.31
CA THR A 59 -10.64 13.53 -30.97
C THR A 59 -10.61 12.79 -29.62
N VAL A 60 -9.43 12.50 -29.09
CA VAL A 60 -9.21 11.78 -27.82
C VAL A 60 -8.41 12.58 -26.80
N ASN A 61 -7.84 13.73 -27.19
CA ASN A 61 -7.19 14.70 -26.31
C ASN A 61 -8.20 15.65 -25.65
N ASP A 62 -9.22 15.07 -25.01
CA ASP A 62 -10.24 15.81 -24.28
C ASP A 62 -9.70 16.24 -22.91
N GLU A 63 -9.54 17.55 -22.68
CA GLU A 63 -9.03 18.10 -21.42
C GLU A 63 -9.89 17.76 -20.19
N SER A 64 -11.16 17.40 -20.37
CA SER A 64 -12.01 16.86 -19.29
C SER A 64 -11.64 15.43 -18.90
N GLN A 65 -10.96 14.71 -19.79
CA GLN A 65 -10.45 13.35 -19.61
C GLN A 65 -8.95 13.30 -19.33
N LEU A 66 -8.27 14.45 -19.23
CA LEU A 66 -6.86 14.53 -18.86
C LEU A 66 -6.70 14.08 -17.40
N VAL A 67 -5.89 13.06 -17.18
CA VAL A 67 -5.58 12.53 -15.85
C VAL A 67 -4.72 13.55 -15.09
N LYS A 68 -5.27 14.06 -13.99
CA LYS A 68 -4.64 15.07 -13.14
C LYS A 68 -4.64 14.60 -11.67
N TYR A 69 -3.64 15.02 -10.90
CA TYR A 69 -3.72 15.03 -9.43
C TYR A 69 -3.13 16.35 -8.92
N ASP A 70 -3.70 16.91 -7.86
CA ASP A 70 -3.33 18.23 -7.34
C ASP A 70 -3.29 19.34 -8.41
N GLY A 71 -4.23 19.28 -9.36
CA GLY A 71 -4.36 20.23 -10.46
C GLY A 71 -3.28 20.13 -11.55
N LYS A 72 -2.40 19.11 -11.50
CA LYS A 72 -1.31 18.92 -12.46
C LYS A 72 -1.53 17.67 -13.31
N ALA A 73 -1.21 17.75 -14.60
CA ALA A 73 -1.21 16.60 -15.48
C ALA A 73 -0.26 15.52 -14.93
N LEU A 74 -0.73 14.28 -14.87
CA LEU A 74 0.07 13.16 -14.43
C LEU A 74 0.88 12.62 -15.61
N ILE A 75 2.20 12.60 -15.46
CA ILE A 75 3.09 12.03 -16.47
C ILE A 75 3.01 10.50 -16.46
N HIS A 76 3.19 9.86 -17.62
CA HIS A 76 3.06 8.42 -17.79
C HIS A 76 3.93 7.58 -16.86
N ALA A 77 5.20 7.98 -16.69
CA ALA A 77 6.15 7.29 -15.80
C ALA A 77 5.68 7.31 -14.34
N ASP A 78 5.20 8.47 -13.84
CA ASP A 78 4.71 8.60 -12.47
C ASP A 78 3.42 7.80 -12.26
N PHE A 79 2.49 7.82 -13.22
CA PHE A 79 1.27 7.00 -13.16
C PHE A 79 1.59 5.52 -13.01
N ARG A 80 2.48 5.01 -13.87
CA ARG A 80 2.91 3.61 -13.83
C ARG A 80 3.68 3.27 -12.56
N TYR A 81 4.48 4.19 -12.04
CA TYR A 81 5.20 4.02 -10.78
C TYR A 81 4.23 3.92 -9.59
N ILE A 82 3.28 4.86 -9.49
CA ILE A 82 2.26 4.85 -8.43
C ILE A 82 1.44 3.56 -8.50
N ALA A 83 0.95 3.20 -9.70
CA ALA A 83 0.18 1.97 -9.90
C ALA A 83 0.97 0.70 -9.55
N TYR A 84 2.29 0.68 -9.77
CA TYR A 84 3.14 -0.45 -9.37
C TYR A 84 3.14 -0.63 -7.86
N ILE A 85 3.31 0.46 -7.12
CA ILE A 85 3.36 0.41 -5.65
C ILE A 85 2.00 0.01 -5.10
N VAL A 86 0.91 0.62 -5.59
CA VAL A 86 -0.46 0.22 -5.21
C VAL A 86 -0.68 -1.29 -5.43
N SER A 87 -0.22 -1.81 -6.57
CA SER A 87 -0.30 -3.23 -6.91
C SER A 87 0.48 -4.13 -5.92
N HIS A 88 1.67 -3.72 -5.48
CA HIS A 88 2.56 -4.56 -4.66
C HIS A 88 2.34 -4.40 -3.16
N GLU A 89 1.75 -3.30 -2.72
CA GLU A 89 1.29 -3.10 -1.33
C GLU A 89 -0.04 -3.83 -1.08
N SER A 90 -0.80 -4.15 -2.13
CA SER A 90 -2.03 -4.94 -2.03
C SER A 90 -1.75 -6.43 -2.22
N GLY A 91 -2.46 -7.30 -1.49
CA GLY A 91 -2.25 -8.75 -1.57
C GLY A 91 -2.69 -9.31 -2.92
N ASN A 92 -3.98 -9.22 -3.21
CA ASN A 92 -4.61 -9.80 -4.40
C ASN A 92 -5.15 -8.72 -5.37
N ALA A 93 -5.78 -9.15 -6.46
CA ALA A 93 -6.53 -8.29 -7.36
C ALA A 93 -7.90 -7.88 -6.75
N ASP A 94 -7.91 -7.42 -5.50
CA ASP A 94 -9.09 -6.88 -4.81
C ASP A 94 -9.15 -5.36 -5.03
N ILE A 95 -10.12 -4.91 -5.82
CA ILE A 95 -10.30 -3.49 -6.12
C ILE A 95 -10.57 -2.64 -4.87
N LYS A 96 -11.18 -3.20 -3.82
CA LYS A 96 -11.40 -2.46 -2.56
C LYS A 96 -10.05 -2.14 -1.91
N GLU A 97 -9.19 -3.14 -1.73
CA GLU A 97 -7.85 -2.96 -1.14
C GLU A 97 -6.98 -2.02 -1.98
N LEU A 98 -6.97 -2.21 -3.31
CA LEU A 98 -6.23 -1.35 -4.23
C LEU A 98 -6.66 0.12 -4.12
N ARG A 99 -7.98 0.40 -4.05
CA ARG A 99 -8.51 1.75 -3.83
C ARG A 99 -8.11 2.28 -2.46
N CYS A 100 -8.21 1.47 -1.41
CA CYS A 100 -7.80 1.89 -0.07
C CYS A 100 -6.32 2.30 -0.05
N VAL A 101 -5.41 1.53 -0.63
CA VAL A 101 -3.98 1.88 -0.72
C VAL A 101 -3.75 3.14 -1.56
N ALA A 102 -4.45 3.28 -2.69
CA ALA A 102 -4.33 4.46 -3.55
C ALA A 102 -4.77 5.74 -2.81
N PHE A 103 -5.97 5.77 -2.24
CA PHE A 103 -6.46 6.92 -1.48
C PHE A 103 -5.57 7.21 -0.26
N THR A 104 -5.21 6.18 0.51
CA THR A 104 -4.41 6.35 1.73
C THR A 104 -3.04 6.96 1.46
N SER A 105 -2.36 6.45 0.43
CA SER A 105 -1.05 6.99 0.03
C SER A 105 -1.14 8.39 -0.56
N HIS A 106 -2.21 8.70 -1.30
CA HIS A 106 -2.45 10.06 -1.79
C HIS A 106 -2.71 11.03 -0.62
N ASN A 107 -3.58 10.68 0.31
CA ASN A 107 -3.89 11.48 1.50
C ASN A 107 -2.62 11.83 2.30
N ARG A 108 -1.75 10.83 2.51
CA ARG A 108 -0.47 11.07 3.16
C ARG A 108 0.45 11.99 2.35
N SER A 109 0.40 11.92 1.02
CA SER A 109 1.22 12.78 0.17
C SER A 109 0.81 14.24 0.30
N VAL A 110 -0.50 14.49 0.36
CA VAL A 110 -1.08 15.82 0.63
C VAL A 110 -0.72 16.30 2.03
N SER A 111 -0.94 15.49 3.07
CA SER A 111 -0.69 15.88 4.47
C SER A 111 0.80 16.16 4.77
N THR A 112 1.70 15.54 4.00
CA THR A 112 3.15 15.74 4.13
C THR A 112 3.75 16.67 3.08
N ASN A 113 2.91 17.31 2.24
CA ASN A 113 3.32 18.22 1.17
C ASN A 113 4.40 17.62 0.25
N LYS A 114 4.19 16.37 -0.17
CA LYS A 114 5.04 15.64 -1.12
C LYS A 114 4.25 15.32 -2.36
N THR A 115 4.92 15.23 -3.52
CA THR A 115 4.28 14.60 -4.67
C THR A 115 3.98 13.14 -4.35
N TRP A 116 2.88 12.62 -4.89
CA TRP A 116 2.44 11.26 -4.61
C TRP A 116 3.51 10.22 -4.97
N ARG A 117 4.16 10.40 -6.13
CA ARG A 117 5.36 9.64 -6.51
C ARG A 117 6.42 9.74 -5.40
N ALA A 118 6.85 10.94 -5.02
CA ALA A 118 7.98 11.12 -4.11
C ALA A 118 7.72 10.49 -2.73
N LEU A 119 6.48 10.52 -2.24
CA LEU A 119 6.09 9.79 -1.04
C LEU A 119 6.29 8.28 -1.24
N LEU A 120 5.71 7.69 -2.29
CA LEU A 120 5.78 6.25 -2.54
C LEU A 120 7.21 5.77 -2.81
N ALA A 121 8.08 6.62 -3.36
CA ALA A 121 9.50 6.32 -3.53
C ALA A 121 10.27 6.28 -2.19
N SER A 122 9.77 6.92 -1.13
CA SER A 122 10.40 6.96 0.18
C SER A 122 10.16 5.69 1.01
N GLY A 123 10.67 5.65 2.25
CA GLY A 123 10.42 4.56 3.20
C GLY A 123 8.97 4.41 3.65
N TYR A 124 8.05 5.26 3.18
CA TYR A 124 6.61 5.11 3.43
C TYR A 124 6.05 3.80 2.85
N SER A 125 6.54 3.37 1.69
CA SER A 125 6.22 2.07 1.09
C SER A 125 7.36 1.09 1.31
N SER A 126 7.04 -0.14 1.70
CA SER A 126 8.01 -1.21 1.96
C SER A 126 8.38 -2.03 0.73
N VAL A 127 7.68 -1.81 -0.41
CA VAL A 127 7.91 -2.54 -1.66
C VAL A 127 9.39 -2.46 -2.08
N PRO A 128 10.10 -3.60 -2.22
CA PRO A 128 11.47 -3.60 -2.70
C PRO A 128 11.52 -3.37 -4.23
N ASN A 129 12.65 -2.87 -4.72
CA ASN A 129 12.92 -2.70 -6.15
C ASN A 129 11.81 -1.95 -6.91
N LYS A 130 11.37 -0.82 -6.34
CA LYS A 130 10.30 0.03 -6.87
C LYS A 130 10.57 0.46 -8.31
N LYS A 131 9.61 0.24 -9.20
CA LYS A 131 9.71 0.50 -10.64
C LYS A 131 8.34 0.83 -11.23
N GLU A 132 8.29 1.06 -12.53
CA GLU A 132 7.03 1.29 -13.26
C GLU A 132 6.30 -0.03 -13.54
N LEU A 133 4.98 -0.02 -13.33
CA LEU A 133 4.09 -1.13 -13.66
C LEU A 133 4.08 -1.32 -15.18
N PRO A 134 4.27 -2.52 -15.74
CA PRO A 134 4.22 -2.70 -17.19
C PRO A 134 2.88 -2.25 -17.79
N ASP A 135 2.92 -1.73 -19.02
CA ASP A 135 1.72 -1.44 -19.83
C ASP A 135 1.14 -2.74 -20.39
N LYS A 136 0.68 -3.61 -19.48
CA LYS A 136 0.00 -4.87 -19.74
C LYS A 136 -1.39 -4.84 -19.10
N ASN A 137 -2.31 -5.59 -19.69
CA ASN A 137 -3.72 -5.63 -19.29
C ASN A 137 -4.08 -6.89 -18.48
N ASP A 138 -3.13 -7.44 -17.71
CA ASP A 138 -3.46 -8.43 -16.68
C ASP A 138 -4.36 -7.79 -15.60
N ASP A 139 -5.15 -8.62 -14.93
CA ASP A 139 -6.23 -8.14 -14.07
C ASP A 139 -5.75 -7.26 -12.93
N LYS A 140 -4.67 -7.65 -12.24
CA LYS A 140 -4.14 -6.84 -11.13
C LYS A 140 -3.58 -5.51 -11.65
N SER A 141 -2.89 -5.51 -12.80
CA SER A 141 -2.38 -4.27 -13.40
C SER A 141 -3.50 -3.31 -13.81
N LYS A 142 -4.58 -3.79 -14.43
CA LYS A 142 -5.75 -2.98 -14.77
C LYS A 142 -6.39 -2.37 -13.53
N LEU A 143 -6.68 -3.19 -12.53
CA LEU A 143 -7.33 -2.74 -11.29
C LEU A 143 -6.44 -1.77 -10.48
N SER A 144 -5.12 -1.94 -10.53
CA SER A 144 -4.19 -1.02 -9.87
C SER A 144 -4.22 0.36 -10.53
N ARG A 145 -4.25 0.41 -11.87
CA ARG A 145 -4.42 1.66 -12.61
C ARG A 145 -5.80 2.26 -12.37
N TYR A 146 -6.85 1.44 -12.35
CA TYR A 146 -8.21 1.90 -12.05
C TYR A 146 -8.29 2.58 -10.67
N ALA A 147 -7.70 1.99 -9.65
CA ALA A 147 -7.64 2.57 -8.31
C ALA A 147 -6.92 3.93 -8.28
N VAL A 148 -5.81 4.07 -9.01
CA VAL A 148 -5.10 5.36 -9.13
C VAL A 148 -5.94 6.39 -9.89
N LEU A 149 -6.61 5.99 -10.98
CA LEU A 149 -7.49 6.87 -11.75
C LEU A 149 -8.66 7.37 -10.90
N ASP A 150 -9.21 6.55 -10.00
CA ASP A 150 -10.26 7.00 -9.09
C ASP A 150 -9.85 8.17 -8.21
N VAL A 151 -8.60 8.17 -7.73
CA VAL A 151 -8.04 9.31 -7.00
C VAL A 151 -7.92 10.53 -7.92
N CYS A 152 -7.35 10.34 -9.12
CA CYS A 152 -7.14 11.42 -10.09
C CYS A 152 -8.45 12.09 -10.56
N PHE A 153 -9.52 11.32 -10.67
CA PHE A 153 -10.84 11.83 -11.05
C PHE A 153 -11.71 12.27 -9.86
N GLY A 154 -11.14 12.36 -8.66
CA GLY A 154 -11.83 12.87 -7.48
C GLY A 154 -13.03 12.02 -7.06
N VAL A 155 -12.97 10.71 -7.29
CA VAL A 155 -13.97 9.78 -6.76
C VAL A 155 -13.92 9.83 -5.23
N LYS A 156 -15.08 9.67 -4.58
CA LYS A 156 -15.20 9.70 -3.13
C LYS A 156 -14.17 8.76 -2.48
N ASP A 157 -13.35 9.32 -1.59
CA ASP A 157 -12.42 8.57 -0.75
C ASP A 157 -13.18 7.63 0.19
N ILE A 158 -12.97 6.33 0.01
CA ILE A 158 -13.60 5.26 0.81
C ILE A 158 -12.90 5.04 2.15
N THR A 159 -11.71 5.61 2.34
CA THR A 159 -10.88 5.44 3.53
C THR A 159 -11.12 6.51 4.58
N ASP A 160 -12.00 7.47 4.31
CA ASP A 160 -12.29 8.62 5.18
C ASP A 160 -11.01 9.36 5.64
N GLY A 161 -10.07 9.60 4.73
CA GLY A 161 -8.84 10.32 5.05
C GLY A 161 -7.80 9.48 5.78
N ALA A 162 -7.79 8.15 5.63
CA ALA A 162 -6.69 7.34 6.14
C ALA A 162 -5.36 7.78 5.53
N GLU A 163 -4.27 7.63 6.28
CA GLU A 163 -2.92 8.02 5.92
C GLU A 163 -1.89 6.87 6.06
N PHE A 164 -2.26 5.76 6.70
CA PHE A 164 -1.43 4.56 6.82
C PHE A 164 -2.26 3.30 6.70
N TRP A 165 -1.59 2.18 6.50
CA TRP A 165 -2.17 0.85 6.64
C TRP A 165 -1.19 -0.08 7.34
N ASP A 166 -1.72 -1.12 7.96
CA ASP A 166 -0.94 -2.25 8.48
C ASP A 166 -1.61 -3.57 8.09
N GLY A 167 -0.81 -4.63 7.99
CA GLY A 167 -1.28 -5.96 7.61
C GLY A 167 -1.59 -6.83 8.81
N THR A 168 -1.59 -8.15 8.59
CA THR A 168 -1.78 -9.17 9.64
C THR A 168 -0.83 -9.01 10.82
N ASP A 169 0.36 -8.43 10.60
CA ASP A 169 1.37 -8.20 11.63
C ASP A 169 0.88 -7.31 12.78
N PHE A 170 -0.02 -6.37 12.49
CA PHE A 170 -0.65 -5.56 13.53
C PHE A 170 -1.43 -6.41 14.54
N LEU A 171 -2.26 -7.35 14.06
CA LEU A 171 -2.98 -8.28 14.92
C LEU A 171 -2.05 -9.33 15.53
N ALA A 172 -1.05 -9.79 14.79
CA ALA A 172 -0.17 -10.87 15.22
C ALA A 172 0.75 -10.44 16.37
N TRP A 173 1.26 -9.21 16.33
CA TRP A 173 2.25 -8.73 17.29
C TRP A 173 1.62 -7.92 18.42
N GLY A 174 0.57 -7.13 18.12
CA GLY A 174 -0.06 -6.24 19.10
C GLY A 174 0.97 -5.37 19.83
N ASN A 175 0.85 -5.27 21.16
CA ASN A 175 1.85 -4.63 22.02
C ASN A 175 2.55 -5.65 22.96
N SER A 176 2.12 -6.91 22.96
CA SER A 176 2.61 -7.92 23.91
C SER A 176 3.65 -8.90 23.37
N GLU A 177 3.76 -9.07 22.05
CA GLU A 177 4.64 -10.09 21.45
C GLU A 177 6.00 -9.52 21.05
N THR A 178 7.10 -10.23 21.31
CA THR A 178 8.39 -9.94 20.67
C THR A 178 8.29 -10.29 19.19
N ASN A 179 8.32 -9.27 18.32
CA ASN A 179 8.20 -9.42 16.88
C ASN A 179 9.50 -9.98 16.24
N PRO A 180 9.48 -10.41 14.97
CA PRO A 180 10.60 -11.07 14.26
C PRO A 180 11.92 -10.27 14.18
N TYR A 181 11.89 -8.99 14.56
CA TYR A 181 13.04 -8.09 14.58
C TYR A 181 13.62 -7.93 15.99
N ASN A 182 13.24 -8.80 16.93
CA ASN A 182 13.61 -8.75 18.34
C ASN A 182 13.22 -7.41 19.01
N LYS A 183 11.99 -6.96 18.72
CA LYS A 183 11.38 -5.77 19.31
C LYS A 183 10.03 -6.16 19.92
N LEU A 184 9.70 -5.63 21.09
CA LEU A 184 8.37 -5.79 21.68
C LEU A 184 7.32 -5.00 20.88
N GLY A 185 6.24 -5.67 20.48
CA GLY A 185 5.07 -5.08 19.88
C GLY A 185 5.25 -4.57 18.44
N GLN A 186 4.17 -4.00 17.93
CA GLN A 186 4.08 -3.35 16.64
C GLN A 186 4.31 -1.82 16.80
N ASN A 187 4.94 -1.20 15.81
CA ASN A 187 5.44 0.18 15.90
C ASN A 187 4.37 1.24 16.23
N LYS A 188 3.12 1.06 15.82
CA LYS A 188 2.02 1.99 16.08
C LYS A 188 1.80 2.23 17.58
N PHE A 189 2.04 1.22 18.42
CA PHE A 189 1.95 1.36 19.86
C PHE A 189 3.08 2.21 20.48
N ASP A 190 4.17 2.46 19.75
CA ASP A 190 5.26 3.35 20.17
C ASP A 190 5.24 4.72 19.46
N GLU A 191 4.50 4.84 18.36
CA GLU A 191 4.48 6.03 17.49
C GLU A 191 3.35 7.01 17.83
N TYR A 192 2.22 6.50 18.32
CA TYR A 192 0.98 7.27 18.44
C TYR A 192 0.46 7.29 19.87
N LYS A 193 -0.24 8.35 20.25
CA LYS A 193 -0.78 8.56 21.61
C LYS A 193 -1.79 7.47 22.00
N PHE A 194 -2.64 7.10 21.06
CA PHE A 194 -3.60 6.02 21.22
C PHE A 194 -3.79 5.27 19.91
N VAL A 195 -4.30 4.05 20.03
CA VAL A 195 -4.75 3.21 18.93
C VAL A 195 -6.23 2.88 19.17
N GLU A 196 -7.07 3.19 18.18
CA GLU A 196 -8.50 2.92 18.23
C GLU A 196 -8.97 2.09 17.03
N ILE A 197 -9.78 1.06 17.28
CA ILE A 197 -10.43 0.28 16.23
C ILE A 197 -11.93 0.14 16.55
N PRO A 198 -12.83 0.70 15.73
CA PRO A 198 -14.26 0.44 15.83
C PRO A 198 -14.57 -1.06 15.77
N LYS A 199 -15.50 -1.55 16.60
CA LYS A 199 -15.78 -3.00 16.73
C LYS A 199 -16.06 -3.69 15.41
N ASN A 200 -16.87 -3.08 14.55
CA ASN A 200 -17.22 -3.64 13.24
C ASN A 200 -15.99 -3.76 12.33
N ILE A 201 -15.11 -2.75 12.34
CA ILE A 201 -13.86 -2.78 11.55
C ILE A 201 -12.91 -3.84 12.10
N TYR A 202 -12.80 -3.96 13.43
CA TYR A 202 -12.01 -5.01 14.06
C TYR A 202 -12.52 -6.40 13.68
N ASP A 203 -13.83 -6.64 13.78
CA ASP A 203 -14.43 -7.94 13.48
C ASP A 203 -14.22 -8.33 12.01
N GLU A 204 -14.42 -7.39 11.08
CA GLU A 204 -14.12 -7.59 9.66
C GLU A 204 -12.64 -7.87 9.44
N PHE A 205 -11.74 -7.16 10.13
CA PHE A 205 -10.30 -7.33 9.99
C PHE A 205 -9.83 -8.68 10.54
N VAL A 206 -10.32 -9.11 11.69
CA VAL A 206 -10.04 -10.44 12.25
C VAL A 206 -10.59 -11.52 11.32
N ALA A 207 -11.82 -11.39 10.83
CA ALA A 207 -12.44 -12.38 9.94
C ALA A 207 -11.70 -12.54 8.60
N ALA A 208 -11.09 -11.45 8.09
CA ALA A 208 -10.27 -11.50 6.88
C ALA A 208 -8.88 -12.15 7.10
N ASN A 209 -8.45 -12.23 8.36
CA ASN A 209 -7.19 -12.84 8.75
C ASN A 209 -7.38 -14.29 9.21
N GLY A 210 -6.29 -15.06 9.16
CA GLY A 210 -6.29 -16.42 9.71
C GLY A 210 -6.13 -16.41 11.23
N THR A 211 -6.15 -17.58 11.86
CA THR A 211 -5.93 -17.73 13.31
C THR A 211 -4.46 -17.66 13.72
N SER A 212 -3.53 -17.62 12.75
CA SER A 212 -2.11 -17.47 13.01
C SER A 212 -1.37 -16.86 11.82
N ALA A 213 -0.21 -16.26 12.11
CA ALA A 213 0.72 -15.75 11.12
C ALA A 213 2.13 -16.31 11.37
N ARG A 214 2.91 -16.52 10.30
CA ARG A 214 4.27 -17.06 10.38
C ARG A 214 5.26 -16.12 9.70
N TYR A 215 6.31 -15.77 10.43
CA TYR A 215 7.37 -14.89 9.94
C TYR A 215 8.70 -15.62 9.94
N LYS A 216 9.66 -15.15 9.12
CA LYS A 216 11.00 -15.76 9.07
C LYS A 216 11.73 -15.48 10.38
N ASP A 217 12.24 -16.52 11.02
CA ASP A 217 13.19 -16.39 12.11
C ASP A 217 14.61 -16.25 11.54
N LYS A 218 15.35 -15.22 11.96
CA LYS A 218 16.74 -14.98 11.58
C LYS A 218 17.73 -15.51 12.62
N GLY A 219 17.26 -16.19 13.66
CA GLY A 219 18.06 -16.70 14.77
C GLY A 219 18.51 -15.62 15.75
N ASN A 220 17.80 -14.49 15.77
CA ASN A 220 18.01 -13.35 16.67
C ASN A 220 17.02 -13.33 17.85
N HIS A 221 16.25 -14.40 18.01
CA HIS A 221 15.26 -14.61 19.06
C HIS A 221 15.78 -15.61 20.10
N ASP A 222 15.31 -15.46 21.34
CA ASP A 222 15.61 -16.38 22.45
C ASP A 222 14.34 -16.62 23.25
N ASP A 223 13.81 -17.85 23.15
CA ASP A 223 12.61 -18.35 23.84
C ASP A 223 12.59 -18.04 25.35
N LYS A 224 13.76 -17.82 25.99
CA LYS A 224 13.85 -17.50 27.41
C LYS A 224 13.62 -16.03 27.73
N THR A 225 13.88 -15.15 26.77
CA THR A 225 13.80 -13.69 26.95
C THR A 225 12.67 -13.06 26.18
N ASP A 226 12.15 -13.77 25.18
CA ASP A 226 11.05 -13.31 24.35
C ASP A 226 9.77 -13.16 25.19
N LYS A 227 8.99 -12.12 24.86
CA LYS A 227 7.72 -11.82 25.49
C LYS A 227 6.58 -12.27 24.59
N GLY A 228 5.49 -12.71 25.21
CA GLY A 228 4.28 -13.15 24.52
C GLY A 228 4.15 -14.66 24.48
N THR A 229 3.43 -15.15 23.48
CA THR A 229 2.96 -16.54 23.38
C THR A 229 3.33 -17.22 22.07
N HIS A 230 4.15 -16.57 21.24
CA HIS A 230 4.57 -17.11 19.95
C HIS A 230 5.40 -18.40 20.08
N GLU A 231 5.31 -19.25 19.04
CA GLU A 231 6.06 -20.51 18.94
C GLU A 231 7.26 -20.35 18.00
N HIS A 232 8.43 -20.78 18.46
CA HIS A 232 9.62 -20.95 17.62
C HIS A 232 9.59 -22.30 16.90
N ILE A 233 9.64 -22.24 15.58
CA ILE A 233 9.65 -23.41 14.70
C ILE A 233 11.06 -23.56 14.13
N THR A 234 11.70 -24.69 14.43
CA THR A 234 12.98 -25.08 13.87
C THR A 234 12.80 -25.98 12.64
N LYS A 235 13.86 -26.11 11.84
CA LYS A 235 13.96 -27.12 10.78
C LYS A 235 15.32 -27.79 10.82
N LYS A 236 15.37 -29.04 10.41
CA LYS A 236 16.60 -29.79 10.22
C LYS A 236 17.27 -29.40 8.91
N ILE A 237 18.57 -29.08 8.97
CA ILE A 237 19.42 -28.94 7.79
C ILE A 237 20.67 -29.79 7.93
N LYS A 238 21.22 -30.25 6.79
CA LYS A 238 22.50 -30.94 6.74
C LYS A 238 23.63 -29.92 6.71
N LYS A 239 24.46 -29.88 7.75
CA LYS A 239 25.68 -29.07 7.79
C LYS A 239 26.92 -29.95 7.60
N PRO A 240 27.93 -29.49 6.85
CA PRO A 240 29.23 -30.15 6.80
C PRO A 240 29.82 -30.32 8.20
N VAL A 241 30.22 -31.54 8.54
CA VAL A 241 31.01 -31.76 9.77
C VAL A 241 32.40 -31.20 9.51
N LYS A 242 32.86 -30.26 10.34
CA LYS A 242 34.18 -29.63 10.21
C LYS A 242 35.15 -30.19 11.24
N GLY A 243 36.37 -30.46 10.82
CA GLY A 243 37.47 -30.85 11.69
C GLY A 243 38.04 -29.66 12.46
N PRO A 244 39.00 -29.88 13.38
CA PRO A 244 39.68 -28.82 14.11
C PRO A 244 40.38 -27.78 13.22
N ASP A 245 40.74 -28.17 11.99
CA ASP A 245 41.34 -27.32 10.96
C ASP A 245 40.31 -26.51 10.14
N GLY A 246 39.02 -26.62 10.48
CA GLY A 246 37.91 -25.99 9.78
C GLY A 246 37.52 -26.63 8.45
N LYS A 247 38.21 -27.70 8.02
CA LYS A 247 37.91 -28.41 6.76
C LYS A 247 36.82 -29.44 6.96
N GLN A 248 36.07 -29.71 5.89
CA GLN A 248 35.02 -30.72 5.93
C GLN A 248 35.63 -32.13 6.11
N ILE A 249 35.20 -32.82 7.15
CA ILE A 249 35.56 -34.20 7.42
C ILE A 249 34.95 -35.09 6.34
N LYS A 250 35.71 -36.08 5.87
CA LYS A 250 35.22 -37.13 4.99
C LYS A 250 35.04 -38.42 5.78
N GLY A 251 33.99 -39.18 5.47
CA GLY A 251 33.76 -40.52 6.02
C GLY A 251 34.80 -41.52 5.53
N ALA A 252 34.74 -42.74 6.07
CA ALA A 252 35.62 -43.84 5.67
C ALA A 252 35.50 -44.21 4.17
N ASP A 253 34.37 -43.85 3.54
CA ASP A 253 34.10 -44.01 2.11
C ASP A 253 34.65 -42.86 1.25
N GLY A 254 35.37 -41.90 1.85
CA GLY A 254 35.92 -40.72 1.19
C GLY A 254 34.89 -39.64 0.86
N LYS A 255 33.61 -39.82 1.22
CA LYS A 255 32.55 -38.83 0.95
C LYS A 255 32.47 -37.79 2.06
N PRO A 256 32.04 -36.55 1.76
CA PRO A 256 31.91 -35.52 2.78
C PRO A 256 30.86 -35.91 3.83
N LEU A 257 31.22 -35.78 5.12
CA LEU A 257 30.33 -36.06 6.23
C LEU A 257 29.41 -34.85 6.48
N PHE A 258 28.16 -35.14 6.78
CA PHE A 258 27.15 -34.17 7.17
C PHE A 258 26.49 -34.59 8.47
N GLU A 259 26.17 -33.62 9.30
CA GLU A 259 25.33 -33.78 10.48
C GLU A 259 23.99 -33.06 10.26
N GLU A 260 22.92 -33.60 10.85
CA GLU A 260 21.65 -32.90 10.93
C GLU A 260 21.66 -31.99 12.14
N VAL A 261 21.42 -30.70 11.90
CA VAL A 261 21.27 -29.71 12.97
C VAL A 261 19.94 -29.00 12.82
N ASP A 262 19.30 -28.74 13.96
CA ASP A 262 18.14 -27.88 14.03
C ASP A 262 18.59 -26.42 13.91
N VAL A 263 17.95 -25.68 13.01
CA VAL A 263 18.14 -24.24 12.85
C VAL A 263 16.79 -23.52 12.92
N PRO A 264 16.76 -22.26 13.40
CA PRO A 264 15.56 -21.45 13.37
C PRO A 264 14.97 -21.35 11.95
N ASP A 265 13.65 -21.56 11.82
CA ASP A 265 12.95 -21.39 10.56
C ASP A 265 11.90 -20.30 10.59
N ARG A 266 10.91 -20.42 11.47
CA ARG A 266 9.76 -19.51 11.53
C ARG A 266 9.38 -19.22 12.98
N ILE A 267 8.78 -18.05 13.20
CA ILE A 267 8.06 -17.74 14.43
C ILE A 267 6.57 -17.69 14.08
N LYS A 268 5.75 -18.40 14.85
CA LYS A 268 4.30 -18.48 14.66
C LYS A 268 3.60 -17.70 15.77
N TYR A 269 2.78 -16.74 15.37
CA TYR A 269 1.99 -15.90 16.27
C TYR A 269 0.52 -16.28 16.19
N ALA A 270 -0.19 -16.21 17.31
CA ALA A 270 -1.64 -16.20 17.32
C ALA A 270 -2.16 -14.90 16.66
N VAL A 271 -3.29 -14.98 15.97
CA VAL A 271 -3.96 -13.82 15.39
C VAL A 271 -5.41 -13.85 15.85
N PRO A 272 -5.86 -12.86 16.64
CA PRO A 272 -5.09 -11.75 17.19
C PRO A 272 -4.19 -12.14 18.39
N SER A 273 -3.24 -11.27 18.75
CA SER A 273 -2.46 -11.35 19.99
C SER A 273 -3.36 -11.16 21.22
N SER A 274 -2.81 -11.48 22.39
CA SER A 274 -3.56 -11.41 23.66
C SER A 274 -4.11 -10.02 23.98
N ASP A 275 -3.44 -8.95 23.51
CA ASP A 275 -3.86 -7.56 23.71
C ASP A 275 -5.31 -7.34 23.26
N PHE A 276 -5.70 -7.90 22.11
CA PHE A 276 -7.01 -7.67 21.54
C PHE A 276 -8.13 -8.49 22.19
N SER A 277 -7.79 -9.39 23.12
CA SER A 277 -8.77 -10.15 23.92
C SER A 277 -9.00 -9.54 25.31
N ASP A 278 -8.12 -8.64 25.75
CA ASP A 278 -8.18 -8.03 27.07
C ASP A 278 -9.35 -7.03 27.16
N GLN A 279 -10.36 -7.39 27.96
CA GLN A 279 -11.60 -6.63 28.10
C GLN A 279 -11.39 -5.19 28.57
N LYS A 280 -10.25 -4.88 29.23
CA LYS A 280 -9.96 -3.51 29.65
C LYS A 280 -9.81 -2.55 28.46
N TYR A 281 -9.37 -3.04 27.30
CA TYR A 281 -9.24 -2.25 26.07
C TYR A 281 -10.54 -2.19 25.26
N TRP A 282 -11.62 -2.84 25.74
CA TRP A 282 -12.92 -2.90 25.07
C TRP A 282 -14.05 -2.27 25.87
N ALA A 283 -13.75 -1.60 26.99
CA ALA A 283 -14.75 -1.08 27.93
C ALA A 283 -15.77 -0.13 27.27
N GLY A 284 -15.39 0.59 26.21
CA GLY A 284 -16.26 1.49 25.45
C GLY A 284 -16.99 0.85 24.26
N GLY A 285 -16.88 -0.47 24.09
CA GLY A 285 -17.43 -1.20 22.94
C GLY A 285 -16.53 -1.21 21.70
N ASN A 286 -15.48 -0.39 21.66
CA ASN A 286 -14.44 -0.37 20.62
C ASN A 286 -13.09 -0.71 21.25
N PHE A 287 -12.14 -1.17 20.43
CA PHE A 287 -10.76 -1.36 20.90
C PHE A 287 -10.15 0.02 21.10
N TYR A 288 -9.64 0.28 22.29
CA TYR A 288 -8.91 1.51 22.60
C TYR A 288 -7.71 1.19 23.49
N TYR A 289 -6.53 1.59 23.03
CA TYR A 289 -5.28 1.45 23.75
C TYR A 289 -4.60 2.82 23.87
N GLU A 290 -4.45 3.34 25.09
CA GLU A 290 -3.62 4.52 25.36
C GLU A 290 -2.16 4.08 25.53
N THR A 291 -1.26 4.60 24.71
CA THR A 291 0.13 4.10 24.64
C THR A 291 1.06 4.74 25.67
N GLY A 292 0.71 5.94 26.17
CA GLY A 292 1.59 6.76 26.99
C GLY A 292 2.67 7.51 26.19
N VAL A 293 2.68 7.38 24.86
CA VAL A 293 3.60 8.12 23.98
C VAL A 293 3.27 9.61 24.04
N LYS A 294 4.28 10.45 24.27
CA LYS A 294 4.15 11.92 24.37
C LYS A 294 4.07 12.57 22.99
N THR A 295 3.01 12.28 22.25
CA THR A 295 2.67 12.89 20.97
C THR A 295 1.24 13.44 21.01
N THR A 296 0.91 14.36 20.10
CA THR A 296 -0.42 14.99 20.05
C THR A 296 -1.48 14.03 19.52
N ASN A 297 -1.12 13.19 18.55
CA ASN A 297 -2.09 12.45 17.75
C ASN A 297 -2.07 10.95 18.07
N GLY A 298 -3.27 10.36 18.09
CA GLY A 298 -3.48 8.93 17.97
C GLY A 298 -3.76 8.52 16.53
N ILE A 299 -4.13 7.26 16.37
CA ILE A 299 -4.68 6.70 15.14
C ILE A 299 -6.01 6.00 15.40
N SER A 300 -6.91 6.14 14.44
CA SER A 300 -8.21 5.47 14.44
C SER A 300 -8.41 4.74 13.12
N ALA A 301 -8.81 3.48 13.20
CA ALA A 301 -9.14 2.72 12.00
C ALA A 301 -10.43 3.23 11.37
N THR A 302 -10.42 3.42 10.05
CA THR A 302 -11.59 3.93 9.30
C THR A 302 -12.16 2.89 8.35
N ILE A 303 -11.35 1.94 7.89
CA ILE A 303 -11.79 0.84 7.03
C ILE A 303 -10.82 -0.35 7.11
N THR A 304 -11.31 -1.52 6.71
CA THR A 304 -10.50 -2.71 6.39
C THR A 304 -10.79 -3.20 4.96
N ALA A 305 -9.76 -3.69 4.28
CA ALA A 305 -9.84 -4.27 2.95
C ALA A 305 -8.71 -5.28 2.75
N GLY A 306 -8.99 -6.39 2.05
CA GLY A 306 -8.06 -7.51 1.99
C GLY A 306 -7.66 -7.98 3.39
N LYS A 307 -6.36 -8.02 3.68
CA LYS A 307 -5.82 -8.32 5.03
C LYS A 307 -5.20 -7.11 5.69
N SER A 308 -5.72 -5.93 5.36
CA SER A 308 -5.15 -4.65 5.73
C SER A 308 -6.17 -3.79 6.47
N ILE A 309 -5.72 -3.11 7.51
CA ILE A 309 -6.47 -2.10 8.25
C ILE A 309 -5.89 -0.72 7.94
N PHE A 310 -6.75 0.29 7.77
CA PHE A 310 -6.36 1.63 7.31
C PHE A 310 -6.63 2.67 8.40
N TRP A 311 -5.66 3.54 8.63
CA TRP A 311 -5.58 4.40 9.80
C TRP A 311 -5.62 5.88 9.45
N LYS A 312 -6.51 6.62 10.11
CA LYS A 312 -6.52 8.09 10.10
C LYS A 312 -5.75 8.61 11.31
N ILE A 313 -4.92 9.63 11.10
CA ILE A 313 -4.28 10.36 12.20
C ILE A 313 -5.30 11.32 12.79
N THR A 314 -5.46 11.32 14.11
CA THR A 314 -6.43 12.20 14.77
C THR A 314 -5.97 12.60 16.17
N PRO A 315 -6.21 13.86 16.62
CA PRO A 315 -5.87 14.29 17.98
C PRO A 315 -6.79 13.65 19.05
N THR A 316 -7.96 13.18 18.65
CA THR A 316 -8.99 12.61 19.52
C THR A 316 -9.58 11.34 18.91
N SER A 317 -10.03 10.41 19.76
CA SER A 317 -10.75 9.22 19.32
C SER A 317 -11.97 9.61 18.46
N LEU A 318 -12.21 8.84 17.39
CA LEU A 318 -13.33 9.03 16.46
C LEU A 318 -14.62 8.38 16.97
N THR A 319 -14.52 7.41 17.88
CA THR A 319 -15.68 6.71 18.44
C THR A 319 -16.06 7.18 19.84
N ALA A 320 -15.27 8.06 20.46
CA ALA A 320 -15.66 8.71 21.70
C ALA A 320 -16.97 9.46 21.47
N SER A 321 -18.02 9.03 22.16
CA SER A 321 -19.26 9.80 22.25
C SER A 321 -18.89 11.20 22.67
N THR A 322 -19.24 12.19 21.85
CA THR A 322 -19.09 13.61 22.20
C THR A 322 -19.65 13.78 23.61
N PRO A 323 -18.90 14.38 24.56
CA PRO A 323 -19.48 14.66 25.87
C PRO A 323 -20.79 15.42 25.66
N LYS A 324 -21.87 14.86 26.20
CA LYS A 324 -23.15 15.57 26.30
C LYS A 324 -22.99 16.82 27.16
#